data_AF-A0A3B8LBQ0-F1
#
_entry.id   AF-A0A3B8LBQ0-F1
#
_cell.length_a   1.000
_cell.length_b   1.000
_cell.length_c   1.000
_cell.angle_alpha   90.00
_cell.angle_beta   90.00
_cell.angle_gamma   90.00
#
_symmetry.space_group_name_H-M   'P 1'
#
loop_
_entity.id
_entity.type
_entity.pdbx_description
1 polymer ?
#
loop_
_entity_poly.entity_id
_entity_poly.type
_entity_poly.pdbx_seq_one_letter_code
_entity_poly.pdbx_strand_id
1 'polypeptide(L)' 'IKRATDIMVAGKVVVVCGYGDVGKGSAHAMKSLGARVIVTEIDPI' A
#
# COMPACT_ATOMS: atom_id res chain seq x y z
N ILE A 1 -9.46 4.30 -4.83
CA ILE A 1 -9.24 5.01 -3.54
C ILE A 1 -9.48 6.51 -3.71
N LYS A 2 -8.59 7.28 -4.37
CA LYS A 2 -8.76 8.74 -4.52
C LYS A 2 -10.16 9.18 -4.96
N ARG A 3 -10.66 8.73 -6.11
CA ARG A 3 -12.00 9.10 -6.63
C ARG A 3 -13.19 8.69 -5.76
N ALA A 4 -13.03 7.67 -4.92
CA ALA A 4 -14.13 7.13 -4.13
C ALA A 4 -14.21 7.75 -2.73
N THR A 5 -13.09 8.30 -2.24
CA THR A 5 -12.96 8.72 -0.84
C THR A 5 -12.40 10.13 -0.67
N ASP A 6 -11.74 10.67 -1.70
CA ASP A 6 -11.05 11.97 -1.72
C ASP A 6 -10.09 12.21 -0.54
N ILE A 7 -9.63 11.14 0.12
CA ILE A 7 -8.72 11.24 1.27
C ILE A 7 -7.29 11.54 0.83
N MET A 8 -6.57 12.22 1.71
CA MET A 8 -5.11 12.29 1.67
C MET A 8 -4.50 10.96 2.13
N VAL A 9 -3.63 10.41 1.29
CA VAL A 9 -2.93 9.13 1.54
C VAL A 9 -1.64 9.34 2.34
N ALA A 10 -0.99 10.50 2.18
CA ALA A 10 0.22 10.83 2.92
C ALA A 10 -0.01 10.84 4.44
N GLY A 11 0.92 10.26 5.19
CA GLY A 11 0.85 10.13 6.65
C GLY A 11 -0.14 9.08 7.16
N LYS A 12 -0.95 8.45 6.29
CA LYS A 12 -1.81 7.33 6.68
C LYS A 12 -1.03 6.03 6.73
N VAL A 13 -1.48 5.12 7.58
CA VAL A 13 -1.03 3.72 7.58
C VAL A 13 -1.86 2.97 6.55
N VAL A 14 -1.20 2.28 5.63
CA VAL A 14 -1.83 1.45 4.59
C VAL A 14 -1.32 0.02 4.74
N VAL A 15 -2.22 -0.94 4.85
CA VAL A 15 -1.88 -2.37 4.88
C VAL A 15 -2.10 -2.94 3.49
N VAL A 16 -1.09 -3.62 2.96
CA VAL A 16 -1.14 -4.38 1.70
C VAL A 16 -1.05 -5.86 2.04
N CYS A 17 -2.09 -6.62 1.73
CA CYS A 17 -2.11 -8.07 1.92
C CYS A 17 -1.64 -8.76 0.63
N GLY A 18 -0.47 -9.38 0.69
CA GLY A 18 0.23 -10.01 -0.43
C GLY A 18 1.34 -9.14 -1.03
N TYR A 19 2.47 -9.76 -1.37
CA TYR A 19 3.67 -9.10 -1.91
C TYR A 19 4.20 -9.72 -3.21
N GLY A 20 3.32 -10.37 -3.98
CA GLY A 20 3.56 -10.67 -5.39
C GLY A 20 3.61 -9.41 -6.28
N ASP A 21 3.54 -9.57 -7.60
CA ASP A 21 3.72 -8.46 -8.55
C ASP A 21 2.76 -7.29 -8.32
N VAL A 22 1.48 -7.59 -8.07
CA VAL A 22 0.45 -6.58 -7.78
C VAL A 22 0.68 -5.93 -6.42
N GLY A 23 1.10 -6.72 -5.42
CA GLY A 23 1.40 -6.25 -4.06
C GLY A 23 2.56 -5.26 -4.05
N LYS A 24 3.65 -5.59 -4.76
CA LYS A 24 4.82 -4.72 -4.96
C LYS A 24 4.42 -3.39 -5.62
N GLY A 25 3.67 -3.45 -6.73
CA GLY A 25 3.18 -2.24 -7.41
C GLY A 25 2.29 -1.37 -6.50
N SER A 26 1.38 -2.01 -5.76
CA SER A 26 0.48 -1.34 -4.82
C SER A 26 1.24 -0.68 -3.67
N ALA A 27 2.17 -1.40 -3.04
CA ALA A 27 3.00 -0.90 -1.94
C ALA A 27 3.88 0.28 -2.40
N HIS A 28 4.52 0.17 -3.57
CA HIS A 28 5.31 1.26 -4.14
C HIS A 28 4.47 2.50 -4.43
N ALA A 29 3.29 2.35 -5.04
CA ALA A 29 2.40 3.47 -5.31
C ALA A 29 1.98 4.19 -4.02
N MET A 30 1.62 3.44 -2.96
CA MET A 30 1.22 4.02 -1.68
C MET A 30 2.39 4.69 -0.95
N LYS A 31 3.59 4.08 -0.99
CA LYS A 31 4.81 4.67 -0.42
C LYS A 31 5.21 5.96 -1.12
N SER A 32 5.13 6.01 -2.45
CA SER A 32 5.39 7.22 -3.23
C SER A 32 4.38 8.34 -2.95
N LEU A 33 3.19 8.02 -2.46
CA LEU A 33 2.20 8.98 -1.97
C LEU A 33 2.43 9.41 -0.52
N GLY A 34 3.50 8.95 0.14
CA GLY A 34 3.85 9.32 1.52
C GLY A 34 3.12 8.53 2.60
N ALA A 35 2.52 7.37 2.27
CA ALA A 35 1.92 6.49 3.26
C ALA A 35 2.99 5.69 4.03
N ARG A 36 2.69 5.34 5.28
CA ARG A 36 3.39 4.28 6.01
C ARG A 36 2.78 2.95 5.59
N VAL A 37 3.48 2.21 4.73
CA VAL A 37 3.00 0.93 4.21
C VAL A 37 3.45 -0.22 5.11
N ILE A 38 2.50 -1.10 5.46
CA ILE A 38 2.73 -2.37 6.15
C ILE A 38 2.30 -3.48 5.19
N VAL A 39 3.12 -4.51 5.04
CA VAL A 39 2.82 -5.66 4.17
C VAL A 39 2.56 -6.87 5.04
N THR A 40 1.54 -7.66 4.68
CA THR A 40 1.35 -9.01 5.20
C THR A 40 1.55 -10.01 4.09
N GLU A 41 2.30 -11.07 4.37
CA GLU A 41 2.50 -12.19 3.45
C GLU A 41 2.52 -13.50 4.24
N ILE A 42 2.03 -14.55 3.59
CA ILE A 42 2.21 -15.93 4.03
C ILE A 42 3.51 -16.51 3.48
N ASP A 43 3.98 -16.04 2.32
CA ASP A 43 5.25 -16.47 1.75
C ASP A 43 6.40 -15.77 2.49
N PRO A 44 7.35 -16.50 3.08
CA PRO A 44 8.49 -15.89 3.77
C PRO A 44 9.52 -15.22 2.83
N ILE A 45 9.41 -15.42 1.52
CA ILE A 45 10.30 -14.84 0.49
C ILE A 45 9.80 -13.45 0.05
#